data_AF-A0A522A5A7-F1
#
_entry.id   AF-A0A522A5A7-F1
#
_cell.length_a   1.000
_cell.length_b   1.000
_cell.length_c   1.000
_cell.angle_alpha   90.00
_cell.angle_beta   90.00
_cell.angle_gamma   90.00
#
_symmetry.space_group_name_H-M   'P 1'
#
loop_
_entity.id
_entity.type
_entity.pdbx_description
1 polymer ?
#
loop_
_entity_poly.entity_id
_entity_poly.type
_entity_poly.pdbx_seq_one_letter_code
_entity_poly.pdbx_strand_id
1 'polypeptide(L)'
;MLVVTLAAVVLLSGSAMAENKKACDNQQAGAQGEQAKNGNAPIGYGGAKVQMMPFMVPYRDDAGVHYQPLAIRLVLDAGPNERPACFGVPYVHDRLLAYLYRANLTADDFVGERRDMLAKNLFDAAVDMVGKGFYTGVEIVGPDSAALDCKSATLTSQCK
;
A
#
# COMPACT_ATOMS: atom_id res chain seq x y z
N MET A 1 -44.64 -18.55 8.59
CA MET A 1 -43.80 -19.10 7.52
C MET A 1 -43.31 -17.95 6.67
N LEU A 2 -42.05 -17.51 6.86
CA LEU A 2 -41.41 -16.50 6.02
C LEU A 2 -40.10 -17.13 5.53
N VAL A 3 -40.07 -17.48 4.24
CA VAL A 3 -38.88 -18.01 3.56
C VAL A 3 -38.16 -16.80 2.98
N VAL A 4 -37.03 -16.40 3.59
CA VAL A 4 -36.16 -15.35 3.04
C VAL A 4 -35.00 -16.04 2.33
N THR A 5 -35.01 -15.91 1.01
CA THR A 5 -34.05 -16.41 0.05
C THR A 5 -32.72 -15.68 0.22
N LEU A 6 -31.67 -16.39 0.65
CA LEU A 6 -30.29 -15.89 0.64
C LEU A 6 -29.64 -16.34 -0.67
N ALA A 7 -29.47 -15.41 -1.61
CA ALA A 7 -28.77 -15.64 -2.87
C ALA A 7 -27.46 -14.83 -2.90
N ALA A 8 -26.37 -15.57 -3.12
CA ALA A 8 -25.15 -15.18 -3.83
C ALA A 8 -24.51 -13.81 -3.50
N VAL A 9 -23.59 -13.81 -2.52
CA VAL A 9 -22.51 -12.81 -2.50
C VAL A 9 -21.39 -13.32 -3.40
N VAL A 10 -21.22 -12.60 -4.49
CA VAL A 10 -20.39 -12.91 -5.65
C VAL A 10 -18.90 -12.71 -5.32
N LEU A 11 -18.10 -13.71 -5.71
CA LEU A 11 -16.64 -13.69 -5.85
C LEU A 11 -16.22 -12.61 -6.86
N LEU A 12 -15.74 -11.44 -6.41
CA LEU A 12 -15.30 -10.33 -7.29
C LEU A 12 -13.97 -9.67 -6.87
N SER A 13 -13.09 -10.39 -6.17
CA SER A 13 -11.77 -9.84 -5.78
C SER A 13 -10.60 -10.27 -6.70
N GLY A 14 -10.84 -11.13 -7.71
CA GLY A 14 -9.78 -11.67 -8.57
C GLY A 14 -9.43 -10.87 -9.84
N SER A 15 -10.35 -10.07 -10.37
CA SER A 15 -10.21 -9.50 -11.74
C SER A 15 -9.40 -8.20 -11.82
N ALA A 16 -9.36 -7.39 -10.76
CA ALA A 16 -8.73 -6.06 -10.82
C ALA A 16 -7.20 -6.10 -10.97
N MET A 17 -6.52 -7.17 -10.55
CA MET A 17 -5.07 -7.30 -10.71
C MET A 17 -4.65 -7.77 -12.11
N ALA A 18 -5.50 -8.54 -12.80
CA ALA A 18 -5.16 -9.11 -14.11
C ALA A 18 -5.25 -8.07 -15.24
N GLU A 19 -6.23 -7.15 -15.19
CA GLU A 19 -6.36 -6.08 -16.20
C GLU A 19 -5.22 -5.06 -16.15
N ASN A 20 -4.69 -4.80 -14.95
CA ASN A 20 -3.60 -3.83 -14.77
C ASN A 20 -2.28 -4.31 -15.40
N LYS A 21 -2.04 -5.64 -15.41
CA LYS A 21 -0.84 -6.23 -16.02
C LYS A 21 -0.79 -5.98 -17.54
N LYS A 22 -1.89 -6.19 -18.26
CA LYS A 22 -1.99 -5.95 -19.72
C LYS A 22 -1.79 -4.49 -20.11
N ALA A 23 -2.25 -3.55 -19.29
CA ALA A 23 -2.05 -2.12 -19.51
C ALA A 23 -0.57 -1.73 -19.37
N CYS A 24 0.13 -2.33 -18.42
CA CYS A 24 1.56 -2.09 -18.19
C CYS A 24 2.46 -2.72 -19.26
N ASP A 25 2.11 -3.90 -19.76
CA ASP A 25 2.84 -4.54 -20.86
C ASP A 25 2.80 -3.67 -22.14
N ASN A 26 1.70 -2.96 -22.41
CA ASN A 26 1.59 -2.04 -23.55
C ASN A 26 2.33 -0.70 -23.35
N GLN A 27 2.42 -0.18 -22.12
CA GLN A 27 3.15 1.08 -21.86
C GLN A 27 4.68 0.88 -21.87
N GLN A 28 5.18 -0.29 -21.48
CA GLN A 28 6.61 -0.60 -21.55
C GLN A 28 7.12 -0.75 -22.99
N ALA A 29 6.26 -1.14 -23.94
CA ALA A 29 6.61 -1.22 -25.36
C ALA A 29 6.77 0.16 -26.04
N GLY A 30 6.18 1.23 -25.49
CA GLY A 30 6.26 2.59 -26.05
C GLY A 30 7.43 3.43 -25.55
N ALA A 31 8.10 3.04 -24.46
CA ALA A 31 9.21 3.78 -23.85
C ALA A 31 10.61 3.23 -24.18
N GLN A 32 10.71 2.26 -25.09
CA GLN A 32 11.99 1.67 -25.52
C GLN A 32 12.57 2.26 -26.82
N GLY A 33 12.01 3.37 -27.30
CA GLY A 33 12.65 4.21 -28.32
C GLY A 33 13.40 5.34 -27.65
N GLU A 34 14.73 5.35 -27.78
CA GLU A 34 15.59 6.50 -27.47
C GLU A 34 16.05 6.66 -26.01
N GLN A 35 16.87 5.72 -25.54
CA GLN A 35 18.07 6.05 -24.73
C GLN A 35 19.05 4.88 -24.71
N ALA A 36 19.88 4.81 -25.75
CA ALA A 36 21.09 4.01 -25.75
C ALA A 36 22.26 4.94 -26.10
N LYS A 37 22.99 5.41 -25.06
CA LYS A 37 24.45 5.66 -25.07
C LYS A 37 24.93 6.30 -23.76
N ASN A 38 25.90 5.62 -23.13
CA ASN A 38 26.86 6.06 -22.12
C ASN A 38 26.40 6.27 -20.67
N GLY A 39 27.12 5.58 -19.77
CA GLY A 39 27.06 5.68 -18.33
C GLY A 39 26.08 4.67 -17.73
N ASN A 40 26.52 3.88 -16.76
CA ASN A 40 25.62 3.17 -15.84
C ASN A 40 24.68 4.21 -15.24
N ALA A 41 23.50 4.41 -15.83
CA ALA A 41 22.46 5.20 -15.22
C ALA A 41 22.16 4.52 -13.87
N PRO A 42 22.18 5.27 -12.75
CA PRO A 42 21.77 4.67 -11.49
C PRO A 42 20.34 4.19 -11.71
N ILE A 43 20.14 2.88 -11.58
CA ILE A 43 18.81 2.27 -11.58
C ILE A 43 18.16 2.70 -10.26
N GLY A 44 17.75 3.97 -10.20
CA GLY A 44 17.08 4.59 -9.07
C GLY A 44 15.58 4.49 -9.30
N TYR A 45 14.94 3.58 -8.59
CA TYR A 45 13.49 3.40 -8.51
C TYR A 45 12.83 4.46 -7.59
N GLY A 46 13.30 5.71 -7.62
CA GLY A 46 12.88 6.71 -6.66
C GLY A 46 11.40 7.06 -6.77
N GLY A 47 10.76 7.28 -5.61
CA GLY A 47 9.35 7.66 -5.51
C GLY A 47 8.35 6.55 -5.85
N ALA A 48 8.81 5.32 -6.06
CA ALA A 48 7.92 4.18 -6.27
C ALA A 48 7.10 3.88 -5.01
N LYS A 49 5.87 3.41 -5.22
CA LYS A 49 4.94 3.07 -4.14
C LYS A 49 4.79 1.56 -4.04
N VAL A 50 4.90 1.02 -2.84
CA VAL A 50 4.64 -0.39 -2.56
C VAL A 50 3.30 -0.50 -1.83
N GLN A 51 2.31 -1.11 -2.47
CA GLN A 51 1.01 -1.37 -1.84
C GLN A 51 1.05 -2.67 -1.05
N MET A 52 0.86 -2.55 0.26
CA MET A 52 0.86 -3.67 1.18
C MET A 52 -0.45 -4.47 1.07
N MET A 53 -0.46 -5.68 1.66
CA MET A 53 -1.72 -6.38 1.89
C MET A 53 -2.64 -5.52 2.79
N PRO A 54 -3.96 -5.54 2.55
CA PRO A 54 -4.90 -4.76 3.35
C PRO A 54 -4.99 -5.28 4.79
N PHE A 55 -5.09 -4.38 5.75
CA PHE A 55 -5.24 -4.67 7.16
C PHE A 55 -6.71 -4.67 7.56
N MET A 56 -7.14 -5.61 8.40
CA MET A 56 -8.43 -5.51 9.10
C MET A 56 -8.21 -4.77 10.41
N VAL A 57 -8.52 -3.48 10.43
CA VAL A 57 -8.19 -2.58 11.52
C VAL A 57 -9.37 -2.47 12.49
N PRO A 58 -9.17 -2.75 13.79
CA PRO A 58 -10.20 -2.51 14.79
C PRO A 58 -10.32 -1.02 15.07
N TYR A 59 -11.55 -0.53 15.19
CA TYR A 59 -11.86 0.79 15.73
C TYR A 59 -12.99 0.69 16.75
N ARG A 60 -13.06 1.67 17.65
CA ARG A 60 -13.97 1.70 18.79
C ARG A 60 -14.96 2.85 18.64
N ASP A 61 -16.19 2.58 19.02
CA ASP A 61 -17.24 3.58 19.25
C ASP A 61 -18.05 3.17 20.49
N ASP A 62 -19.16 3.87 20.74
CA ASP A 62 -20.05 3.58 21.88
C ASP A 62 -20.77 2.22 21.76
N ALA A 63 -20.87 1.65 20.56
CA ALA A 63 -21.52 0.38 20.29
C ALA A 63 -20.56 -0.83 20.42
N GLY A 64 -19.25 -0.60 20.33
CA GLY A 64 -18.23 -1.60 20.63
C GLY A 64 -16.99 -1.51 19.75
N VAL A 65 -16.49 -2.68 19.32
CA VAL A 65 -15.34 -2.81 18.42
C VAL A 65 -15.83 -3.21 17.04
N HIS A 66 -15.50 -2.40 16.06
CA HIS A 66 -15.79 -2.62 14.65
C HIS A 66 -14.49 -2.84 13.87
N TYR A 67 -14.59 -3.43 12.69
CA TYR A 67 -13.44 -3.69 11.83
C TYR A 67 -13.65 -3.08 10.46
N GLN A 68 -12.61 -2.43 9.95
CA GLN A 68 -12.62 -1.91 8.59
C GLN A 68 -11.35 -2.27 7.83
N PRO A 69 -11.44 -2.53 6.51
CA PRO A 69 -10.27 -2.75 5.68
C PRO A 69 -9.50 -1.44 5.49
N LEU A 70 -8.21 -1.45 5.82
CA LEU A 70 -7.29 -0.33 5.59
C LEU A 70 -6.20 -0.76 4.61
N ALA A 71 -6.16 -0.12 3.44
CA ALA A 71 -5.10 -0.32 2.47
C ALA A 71 -4.01 0.75 2.65
N ILE A 72 -2.75 0.32 2.68
CA ILE A 72 -1.60 1.19 2.92
C ILE A 72 -0.59 1.06 1.77
N ARG A 73 -0.01 2.19 1.36
CA ARG A 73 1.15 2.26 0.46
C ARG A 73 2.34 2.85 1.18
N LEU A 74 3.50 2.22 1.04
CA LEU A 74 4.79 2.77 1.45
C LEU A 74 5.38 3.53 0.27
N VAL A 75 5.81 4.77 0.47
CA VAL A 75 6.57 5.52 -0.53
C VAL A 75 8.06 5.24 -0.29
N LEU A 76 8.73 4.64 -1.27
CA LEU A 76 10.14 4.30 -1.15
C LEU A 76 11.01 5.56 -1.28
N ASP A 77 12.11 5.58 -0.53
CA ASP A 77 13.14 6.60 -0.71
C ASP A 77 13.87 6.41 -2.05
N ALA A 78 14.31 7.50 -2.66
CA ALA A 78 15.05 7.45 -3.92
C ALA A 78 16.51 7.11 -3.66
N GLY A 79 16.94 5.90 -4.01
CA GLY A 79 18.34 5.53 -3.80
C GLY A 79 18.65 4.03 -3.76
N PRO A 80 19.88 3.67 -3.35
CA PRO A 80 20.34 2.28 -3.34
C PRO A 80 19.54 1.38 -2.38
N ASN A 81 18.76 1.98 -1.47
CA ASN A 81 18.00 1.31 -0.44
C ASN A 81 16.62 0.81 -0.87
N GLU A 82 16.16 1.10 -2.09
CA GLU A 82 14.80 0.71 -2.54
C GLU A 82 14.60 -0.80 -2.56
N ARG A 83 15.58 -1.54 -3.08
CA ARG A 83 15.51 -3.01 -3.13
C ARG A 83 15.63 -3.63 -1.73
N PRO A 84 16.56 -3.21 -0.86
CA PRO A 84 16.52 -3.55 0.55
C PRO A 84 15.18 -3.21 1.24
N ALA A 85 14.57 -2.05 0.95
CA ALA A 85 13.29 -1.63 1.52
C ALA A 85 12.18 -2.63 1.16
N CYS A 86 12.16 -3.10 -0.09
CA CYS A 86 11.23 -4.13 -0.56
C CYS A 86 11.29 -5.42 0.29
N PHE A 87 12.48 -5.87 0.70
CA PHE A 87 12.63 -7.02 1.59
C PHE A 87 12.18 -6.75 3.04
N GLY A 88 12.14 -5.48 3.43
CA GLY A 88 11.64 -5.03 4.74
C GLY A 88 10.11 -5.04 4.85
N VAL A 89 9.38 -5.12 3.74
CA VAL A 89 7.93 -4.93 3.70
C VAL A 89 7.16 -5.91 4.59
N PRO A 90 7.46 -7.23 4.63
CA PRO A 90 6.78 -8.15 5.55
C PRO A 90 6.98 -7.77 7.02
N TYR A 91 8.18 -7.33 7.40
CA TYR A 91 8.48 -6.90 8.77
C TYR A 91 7.74 -5.61 9.14
N VAL A 92 7.68 -4.65 8.21
CA VAL A 92 6.88 -3.43 8.37
C VAL A 92 5.40 -3.79 8.50
N HIS A 93 4.90 -4.72 7.68
CA HIS A 93 3.51 -5.17 7.74
C HIS A 93 3.14 -5.67 9.14
N ASP A 94 3.94 -6.57 9.71
CA ASP A 94 3.68 -7.12 11.04
C ASP A 94 3.77 -6.04 12.13
N ARG A 95 4.73 -5.11 11.99
CA ARG A 95 4.85 -3.97 12.90
C ARG A 95 3.61 -3.07 12.86
N LEU A 96 3.14 -2.71 11.67
CA LEU A 96 1.95 -1.87 11.50
C LEU A 96 0.69 -2.58 11.98
N LEU A 97 0.57 -3.89 11.75
CA LEU A 97 -0.55 -4.68 12.27
C LEU A 97 -0.60 -4.61 13.81
N ALA A 98 0.54 -4.80 14.48
CA ALA A 98 0.63 -4.68 15.93
C ALA A 98 0.34 -3.26 16.43
N TYR A 99 0.77 -2.23 15.71
CA TYR A 99 0.48 -0.83 16.01
C TYR A 99 -1.04 -0.55 15.91
N LEU A 100 -1.65 -0.88 14.77
CA LEU A 100 -3.07 -0.65 14.48
C LEU A 100 -3.99 -1.34 15.50
N TYR A 101 -3.63 -2.56 15.93
CA TYR A 101 -4.38 -3.28 16.96
C TYR A 101 -4.36 -2.58 18.34
N ARG A 102 -3.29 -1.85 18.66
CA ARG A 102 -3.09 -1.19 19.96
C ARG A 102 -3.48 0.28 19.98
N ALA A 103 -3.62 0.91 18.82
CA ALA A 103 -3.79 2.36 18.68
C ALA A 103 -5.15 2.90 19.19
N ASN A 104 -6.10 2.03 19.57
CA ASN A 104 -7.44 2.42 20.06
C ASN A 104 -8.13 3.45 19.14
N LEU A 105 -8.09 3.17 17.83
CA LEU A 105 -8.65 4.06 16.81
C LEU A 105 -10.16 4.22 16.96
N THR A 106 -10.66 5.34 16.47
CA THR A 106 -12.07 5.72 16.36
C THR A 106 -12.42 5.97 14.90
N ALA A 107 -13.71 6.07 14.56
CA ALA A 107 -14.14 6.35 13.18
C ALA A 107 -13.52 7.64 12.62
N ASP A 108 -13.34 8.65 13.47
CA ASP A 108 -12.74 9.93 13.11
C ASP A 108 -11.28 9.82 12.66
N ASP A 109 -10.54 8.79 13.09
CA ASP A 109 -9.13 8.60 12.72
C ASP A 109 -8.93 8.22 11.25
N PHE A 110 -10.02 7.96 10.54
CA PHE A 110 -9.99 7.57 9.12
C PHE A 110 -10.45 8.69 8.18
N VAL A 111 -10.71 9.90 8.70
CA VAL A 111 -11.13 11.05 7.91
C VAL A 111 -10.32 12.32 8.25
N GLY A 112 -10.23 13.23 7.28
CA GLY A 112 -9.62 14.55 7.45
C GLY A 112 -8.21 14.53 8.04
N GLU A 113 -7.92 15.50 8.92
CA GLU A 113 -6.61 15.70 9.53
C GLU A 113 -6.18 14.52 10.43
N ARG A 114 -7.13 13.83 11.09
CA ARG A 114 -6.79 12.67 11.93
C ARG A 114 -6.30 11.49 11.09
N ARG A 115 -6.79 11.34 9.86
CA ARG A 115 -6.25 10.36 8.89
C ARG A 115 -4.80 10.69 8.52
N ASP A 116 -4.48 11.96 8.34
CA ASP A 116 -3.11 12.39 8.03
C ASP A 116 -2.18 12.16 9.23
N MET A 117 -2.66 12.42 10.45
CA MET A 117 -1.93 12.05 11.68
C MET A 117 -1.74 10.54 11.81
N LEU A 118 -2.76 9.73 11.50
CA LEU A 118 -2.63 8.28 11.48
C LEU A 118 -1.58 7.83 10.47
N ALA A 119 -1.59 8.36 9.24
CA ALA A 119 -0.60 8.06 8.22
C ALA A 119 0.83 8.40 8.69
N LYS A 120 1.01 9.55 9.35
CA LYS A 120 2.29 9.93 9.96
C LYS A 120 2.74 8.96 11.05
N ASN A 121 1.86 8.58 11.96
CA ASN A 121 2.19 7.63 13.01
C ASN A 121 2.55 6.24 12.46
N LEU A 122 1.86 5.80 11.40
CA LEU A 122 2.20 4.57 10.68
C LEU A 122 3.58 4.67 10.01
N PHE A 123 3.91 5.83 9.44
CA PHE A 123 5.25 6.06 8.90
C PHE A 123 6.33 5.99 9.99
N ASP A 124 6.11 6.64 11.13
CA ASP A 124 7.04 6.58 12.26
C ASP A 124 7.23 5.14 12.76
N ALA A 125 6.16 4.35 12.83
CA ALA A 125 6.23 2.93 13.18
C ALA A 125 6.99 2.08 12.14
N ALA A 126 6.88 2.42 10.84
CA ALA A 126 7.64 1.76 9.79
C ALA A 126 9.13 2.10 9.86
N VAL A 127 9.47 3.37 10.09
CA VAL A 127 10.87 3.85 10.25
C VAL A 127 11.52 3.25 11.50
N ASP A 128 10.78 3.12 12.61
CA ASP A 128 11.24 2.44 13.82
C ASP A 128 11.65 0.98 13.54
N MET A 129 10.96 0.30 12.61
CA MET A 129 11.23 -1.10 12.28
C MET A 129 12.46 -1.30 11.40
N VAL A 130 12.65 -0.48 10.36
CA VAL A 130 13.69 -0.70 9.34
C VAL A 130 14.82 0.33 9.36
N GLY A 131 14.67 1.42 10.11
CA GLY A 131 15.58 2.55 10.11
C GLY A 131 15.20 3.64 9.09
N LYS A 132 15.96 4.75 9.13
CA LYS A 132 15.77 5.90 8.24
C LYS A 132 16.35 5.62 6.84
N GLY A 133 15.76 6.24 5.81
CA GLY A 133 16.29 6.19 4.44
C GLY A 133 15.83 4.99 3.58
N PHE A 134 14.81 4.26 4.03
CA PHE A 134 14.13 3.22 3.22
C PHE A 134 12.78 3.70 2.67
N TYR A 135 12.06 4.48 3.48
CA TYR A 135 10.75 5.02 3.15
C TYR A 135 10.75 6.53 3.35
N THR A 136 10.00 7.25 2.51
CA THR A 136 9.79 8.70 2.59
C THR A 136 8.39 9.07 3.06
N GLY A 137 7.46 8.11 3.08
CA GLY A 137 6.11 8.35 3.58
C GLY A 137 5.24 7.10 3.59
N VAL A 138 4.04 7.27 4.17
CA VAL A 138 2.95 6.31 4.17
C VAL A 138 1.71 6.99 3.63
N GLU A 139 1.01 6.32 2.71
CA GLU A 139 -0.29 6.77 2.20
C GLU A 139 -1.36 5.75 2.59
N ILE A 140 -2.43 6.23 3.23
CA ILE A 140 -3.65 5.45 3.42
C ILE A 140 -4.44 5.53 2.11
N VAL A 141 -4.75 4.40 1.49
CA VAL A 141 -5.48 4.32 0.23
C VAL A 141 -6.98 4.38 0.51
N GLY A 142 -7.66 5.37 -0.07
CA GLY A 142 -9.11 5.52 -0.03
C GLY A 142 -9.76 5.27 -1.40
N PRO A 143 -11.09 5.42 -1.51
CA PRO A 143 -11.82 5.22 -2.76
C PRO A 143 -11.33 6.12 -3.91
N ASP A 144 -10.91 7.35 -3.58
CA ASP A 144 -10.47 8.35 -4.55
C ASP A 144 -8.95 8.33 -4.81
N SER A 145 -8.24 7.36 -4.23
CA SER A 145 -6.79 7.26 -4.43
C SER A 145 -6.46 6.81 -5.84
N ALA A 146 -5.52 7.51 -6.48
CA ALA A 146 -5.02 7.14 -7.80
C ALA A 146 -4.53 5.69 -7.83
N ALA A 147 -4.71 5.01 -8.96
CA ALA A 147 -4.10 3.71 -9.19
C ALA A 147 -2.57 3.80 -9.09
N LEU A 148 -1.92 2.68 -8.75
CA LEU A 148 -0.47 2.60 -8.84
C LEU A 148 -0.04 2.74 -10.30
N ASP A 149 1.03 3.48 -10.55
CA ASP A 149 1.72 3.43 -11.84
C ASP A 149 2.32 2.04 -12.06
N CYS A 150 2.63 1.72 -13.32
CA CYS A 150 3.09 0.39 -13.70
C CYS A 150 4.38 -0.07 -13.01
N LYS A 151 5.28 0.86 -12.71
CA LYS A 151 6.53 0.56 -11.98
C LYS A 151 6.19 0.20 -10.54
N SER A 152 5.38 1.01 -9.87
CA SER A 152 4.91 0.75 -8.51
C SER A 152 4.09 -0.55 -8.38
N ALA A 153 3.24 -0.86 -9.37
CA ALA A 153 2.48 -2.11 -9.43
C ALA A 153 3.39 -3.34 -9.58
N THR A 154 4.37 -3.26 -10.49
CA THR A 154 5.37 -4.31 -10.68
C THR A 154 6.18 -4.52 -9.40
N LEU A 155 6.69 -3.46 -8.79
CA LEU A 155 7.46 -3.54 -7.55
C LEU A 155 6.62 -4.10 -6.40
N THR A 156 5.37 -3.66 -6.27
CA THR A 156 4.41 -4.21 -5.30
C THR A 156 4.27 -5.73 -5.42
N SER A 157 4.31 -6.28 -6.62
CA SER A 157 4.22 -7.75 -6.80
C SER A 157 5.48 -8.50 -6.36
N GLN A 158 6.63 -7.81 -6.31
CA GLN A 158 7.92 -8.38 -5.93
C GLN A 158 8.21 -8.26 -4.42
N CYS A 159 7.52 -7.34 -3.72
CA CYS A 159 7.71 -7.06 -2.29
C CYS A 159 6.70 -7.75 -1.36
N LYS A 160 5.97 -8.76 -1.86
CA LYS A 160 4.97 -9.53 -1.11
C LYS A 160 5.51 -10.89 -0.72
#